data_AF-A0A357A3J7-F1
#
_entry.id   AF-A0A357A3J7-F1
#
_cell.length_a   1.000
_cell.length_b   1.000
_cell.length_c   1.000
_cell.angle_alpha   90.00
_cell.angle_beta   90.00
_cell.angle_gamma   90.00
#
_symmetry.space_group_name_H-M   'P 1'
#
loop_
_entity.id
_entity.type
_entity.pdbx_description
1 polymer ?
#
loop_
_entity_poly.entity_id
_entity_poly.type
_entity_poly.pdbx_seq_one_letter_code
_entity_poly.pdbx_strand_id
1 'polypeptide(L)' 'MNDENELEQFEDIVLRIEAIVRQLEEGRLSLKESLVMYEEAKQLSDKANILLNQAENILKPRAEA' A
#
# COMPACT_ATOMS: atom_id res chain seq x y z
N MET A 1 -11.69 9.14 13.95
CA MET A 1 -11.15 8.17 12.98
C MET A 1 -11.46 6.80 13.53
N ASN A 2 -11.86 5.86 12.67
CA ASN A 2 -12.22 4.50 13.10
C ASN A 2 -11.07 3.60 12.71
N ASP A 3 -10.17 3.33 13.66
CA ASP A 3 -8.88 2.66 13.41
C ASP A 3 -9.05 1.29 12.73
N GLU A 4 -10.18 0.60 12.95
CA GLU A 4 -10.54 -0.64 12.24
C GLU A 4 -10.70 -0.46 10.73
N ASN A 5 -11.26 0.67 10.26
CA ASN A 5 -11.47 0.92 8.83
C ASN A 5 -10.14 1.28 8.13
N GLU A 6 -9.26 2.02 8.81
CA GLU A 6 -7.92 2.33 8.30
C GLU A 6 -7.04 1.07 8.23
N LEU A 7 -7.20 0.14 9.18
CA LEU A 7 -6.55 -1.18 9.14
C LEU A 7 -7.05 -2.03 7.97
N GLU A 8 -8.37 -2.17 7.80
CA GLU A 8 -8.96 -2.91 6.67
C GLU A 8 -8.49 -2.34 5.33
N GLN A 9 -8.48 -1.01 5.20
CA GLN A 9 -8.00 -0.34 4.00
C GLN A 9 -6.50 -0.60 3.73
N PHE A 10 -5.66 -0.61 4.77
CA PHE A 10 -4.24 -0.91 4.64
C PHE A 10 -4.01 -2.36 4.18
N GLU A 11 -4.67 -3.33 4.83
CA GLU A 11 -4.54 -4.75 4.49
C GLU A 11 -5.03 -5.03 3.06
N ASP A 12 -6.14 -4.44 2.64
CA ASP A 12 -6.65 -4.55 1.27
C ASP A 12 -5.64 -4.01 0.24
N ILE A 13 -4.99 -2.89 0.54
CA ILE A 13 -3.93 -2.32 -0.29
C ILE A 13 -2.75 -3.28 -0.41
N VAL A 14 -2.29 -3.86 0.70
CA VAL A 14 -1.17 -4.82 0.72
C VAL A 14 -1.51 -6.06 -0.09
N LEU A 15 -2.69 -6.66 0.12
CA LEU A 15 -3.16 -7.83 -0.64
C LEU A 15 -3.21 -7.55 -2.14
N ARG A 16 -3.62 -6.36 -2.55
CA ARG A 16 -3.64 -5.97 -3.96
C ARG A 16 -2.23 -5.82 -4.53
N ILE A 17 -1.30 -5.19 -3.80
CA ILE A 17 0.10 -5.07 -4.20
C ILE A 17 0.72 -6.45 -4.38
N GLU A 18 0.52 -7.38 -3.44
CA GLU A 18 1.03 -8.75 -3.57
C GLU A 18 0.46 -9.47 -4.80
N ALA A 19 -0.83 -9.30 -5.09
CA ALA A 19 -1.45 -9.88 -6.27
C ALA A 19 -0.85 -9.32 -7.57
N ILE A 20 -0.49 -8.04 -7.60
CA ILE A 20 0.21 -7.41 -8.73
C ILE A 20 1.64 -7.95 -8.85
N VAL A 21 2.39 -8.02 -7.76
CA VAL A 21 3.76 -8.56 -7.74
C VAL A 21 3.78 -9.99 -8.30
N ARG A 22 2.86 -10.86 -7.83
CA ARG A 22 2.72 -12.23 -8.36
C ARG A 22 2.48 -12.23 -9.87
N GLN A 23 1.60 -11.38 -10.39
CA GLN A 23 1.34 -11.29 -11.84
C GLN A 23 2.55 -10.78 -12.65
N LEU A 24 3.33 -9.85 -12.09
CA LEU A 24 4.55 -9.35 -12.72
C LEU A 24 5.65 -10.43 -12.76
N GLU A 25 5.82 -11.17 -11.66
CA GLU A 25 6.83 -12.23 -11.52
C GLU A 25 6.55 -13.45 -12.41
N GLU A 26 5.29 -13.69 -12.78
CA GLU A 26 4.94 -14.76 -13.74
C GLU A 26 5.55 -14.55 -15.13
N GLY A 27 5.93 -13.32 -15.50
CA GLY A 27 6.58 -13.02 -16.78
C GLY A 27 5.68 -13.23 -18.01
N ARG A 28 4.36 -13.32 -17.81
CA ARG A 28 3.36 -13.57 -18.88
C ARG A 28 2.75 -12.30 -19.46
N LEU A 29 2.99 -11.16 -18.85
CA LEU A 29 2.45 -9.86 -19.26
C LEU A 29 3.28 -9.25 -20.40
N SER A 30 2.61 -8.60 -21.35
CA SER A 30 3.28 -7.71 -22.29
C SER A 30 3.89 -6.51 -21.57
N LEU A 31 4.86 -5.83 -22.19
CA LEU A 31 5.46 -4.61 -21.63
C LEU A 31 4.41 -3.56 -21.22
N LYS A 32 3.37 -3.37 -22.05
CA LYS A 32 2.30 -2.41 -21.76
C LYS A 32 1.50 -2.81 -20.52
N GLU A 33 1.15 -4.09 -20.40
CA GLU A 33 0.43 -4.60 -19.23
C GLU A 33 1.29 -4.50 -17.96
N SER A 34 2.58 -4.83 -18.06
CA SER A 34 3.52 -4.69 -16.94
C SER A 34 3.63 -3.24 -16.45
N LEU A 35 3.66 -2.26 -17.37
CA LEU A 35 3.69 -0.84 -17.00
C LEU A 35 2.41 -0.38 -16.31
N VAL A 36 1.24 -0.86 -16.75
CA VAL A 36 -0.04 -0.56 -16.10
C VAL A 36 -0.09 -1.14 -14.69
N MET A 37 0.32 -2.40 -14.53
CA MET A 37 0.38 -3.07 -13.24
C MET A 37 1.37 -2.38 -12.29
N TYR A 38 2.55 -2.01 -12.80
CA TYR A 38 3.53 -1.24 -12.04
C TYR A 38 2.99 0.10 -11.54
N GLU A 39 2.31 0.86 -12.42
CA GLU A 39 1.73 2.15 -12.04
C GLU A 39 0.67 2.00 -10.95
N GLU A 40 -0.18 0.97 -11.05
CA GLU A 40 -1.16 0.67 -10.01
C GLU A 40 -0.49 0.32 -8.67
N ALA A 41 0.50 -0.58 -8.68
CA ALA A 41 1.23 -0.95 -7.48
C ALA A 41 1.97 0.24 -6.86
N LYS A 42 2.49 1.16 -7.68
CA LYS A 42 3.15 2.38 -7.21
C LYS A 42 2.18 3.28 -6.46
N GLN A 43 0.99 3.53 -7.03
CA GLN A 43 -0.04 4.35 -6.39
C GLN A 43 -0.56 3.71 -5.10
N LEU A 44 -0.72 2.39 -5.08
CA LEU A 44 -1.12 1.64 -3.88
C LEU A 44 -0.05 1.72 -2.79
N SER A 45 1.23 1.55 -3.15
CA SER A 45 2.35 1.68 -2.20
C SER A 45 2.41 3.08 -1.59
N ASP A 46 2.19 4.13 -2.39
CA ASP A 46 2.15 5.51 -1.88
C ASP A 46 1.00 5.72 -0.89
N LYS A 47 -0.19 5.13 -1.15
CA LYS A 47 -1.33 5.16 -0.20
C LYS A 47 -1.02 4.40 1.09
N ALA A 48 -0.45 3.19 1.00
CA ALA A 48 -0.05 2.41 2.16
C ALA A 48 0.93 3.20 3.05
N ASN A 49 1.92 3.87 2.44
CA ASN A 49 2.87 4.70 3.17
C ASN A 49 2.20 5.89 3.88
N ILE A 50 1.16 6.49 3.30
CA ILE A 50 0.39 7.55 3.98
C ILE A 50 -0.28 7.01 5.25
N LEU A 51 -0.94 5.85 5.16
CA LEU A 51 -1.59 5.20 6.31
C LEU A 51 -0.57 4.83 7.39
N LEU A 52 0.59 4.28 7.01
CA LEU A 52 1.67 3.97 7.94
C LEU A 52 2.24 5.22 8.62
N ASN A 53 2.42 6.32 7.88
CA ASN A 53 2.86 7.58 8.46
C ASN A 53 1.84 8.16 9.46
N GLN A 54 0.54 7.99 9.18
CA GLN A 54 -0.52 8.36 10.13
C GLN A 54 -0.45 7.51 11.39
N ALA A 55 -0.33 6.18 11.24
CA ALA A 55 -0.17 5.25 12.34
C ALA A 55 1.09 5.50 13.17
N GLU A 56 2.22 5.84 12.55
CA GLU A 56 3.46 6.17 13.25
C GLU A 56 3.28 7.38 14.17
N ASN A 57 2.50 8.38 13.77
CA ASN A 57 2.23 9.55 14.60
C ASN A 57 1.40 9.22 15.85
N ILE A 58 0.65 8.11 15.85
CA ILE A 58 -0.06 7.60 17.05
C ILE A 58 0.97 7.09 18.08
N LEU A 59 2.06 6.50 17.61
CA LEU A 59 3.11 5.91 18.45
C LEU A 59 4.11 6.94 18.98
N LYS A 60 4.16 8.15 18.40
CA LYS A 60 5.10 9.19 18.84
C LYS A 60 4.69 9.69 20.23
N PRO A 61 5.58 9.58 21.24
CA PRO A 61 5.28 10.13 22.55
C PRO A 61 5.08 11.64 22.39
N ARG A 62 3.97 12.14 22.95
CA ARG A 62 3.68 13.57 23.02
C ARG A 62 4.82 14.20 23.81
N ALA A 63 5.72 14.91 23.13
CA ALA A 63 6.80 15.63 23.80
C ALA A 63 6.17 16.55 24.85
N GLU A 64 6.43 16.27 26.12
CA GLU A 64 5.96 17.09 27.24
C GLU A 64 6.58 18.48 27.08
N ALA A 65 5.71 19.49 27.02
CA ALA A 65 6.05 20.90 26.96
C ALA A 65 6.04 21.51 28.37
#